data_AF-A0A319EAB5-F1
#
_entry.id   AF-A0A319EAB5-F1
#
_cell.length_a   1.000
_cell.length_b   1.000
_cell.length_c   1.000
_cell.angle_alpha   90.00
_cell.angle_beta   90.00
_cell.angle_gamma   90.00
#
_symmetry.space_group_name_H-M   'P 1'
#
loop_
_entity.id
_entity.type
_entity.pdbx_description
1 polymer ?
#
loop_
_entity_poly.entity_id
_entity_poly.type
_entity_poly.pdbx_seq_one_letter_code
_entity_poly.pdbx_strand_id
1 'polypeptide(L)'
;MKLLSYTSLGALASLFLAAQGLEWDEYACMTSTGDMKNLGSSTYNSPGMCQTLCEKQDGYFFALQGESCWCGSEPPPFDSMNGATCDEDCPGYPEDTCGGSDTYSVWELTEDYSNPSLEQTTSTGTSTTISASSASVSSTVSSTVSSVAPSVSATVTSAPSAITSGSNFLATSAVPTTRLTSGASRRFRFLFF
;
A
#
# COMPACT_ATOMS: atom_id res chain seq x y z
N MET A 1 -43.25 54.80 26.95
CA MET A 1 -41.91 55.33 26.61
C MET A 1 -40.90 54.89 27.66
N LYS A 2 -40.11 53.84 27.37
CA LYS A 2 -38.65 53.79 27.54
C LYS A 2 -38.18 52.35 27.25
N LEU A 3 -37.25 52.28 26.31
CA LEU A 3 -36.59 51.08 25.81
C LEU A 3 -35.69 50.46 26.90
N LEU A 4 -35.69 49.13 26.97
CA LEU A 4 -34.63 48.32 27.58
C LEU A 4 -34.14 47.39 26.46
N SER A 5 -33.27 47.88 25.59
CA SER A 5 -31.80 47.85 25.68
C SER A 5 -31.26 46.42 25.48
N TYR A 6 -30.90 46.14 24.21
CA TYR A 6 -30.10 45.01 23.77
C TYR A 6 -28.70 45.10 24.39
N THR A 7 -28.27 44.08 25.12
CA THR A 7 -26.86 43.91 25.47
C THR A 7 -26.43 42.46 25.27
N SER A 8 -25.62 42.28 24.22
CA SER A 8 -24.50 41.35 24.13
C SER A 8 -24.81 39.85 24.08
N LEU A 9 -25.10 39.35 22.88
CA LEU A 9 -24.64 38.00 22.51
C LEU A 9 -23.11 38.07 22.37
N GLY A 10 -22.41 37.78 23.46
CA GLY A 10 -20.98 37.56 23.44
C GLY A 10 -20.67 36.36 22.56
N ALA A 11 -20.00 36.61 21.44
CA ALA A 11 -19.47 35.59 20.55
C ALA A 11 -18.47 34.71 21.32
N LEU A 12 -18.91 33.52 21.74
CA LEU A 12 -18.00 32.43 22.03
C LEU A 12 -17.48 31.92 20.68
N ALA A 13 -16.46 32.60 20.17
CA ALA A 13 -15.66 32.09 19.07
C ALA A 13 -14.89 30.88 19.61
N SER A 14 -15.48 29.70 19.44
CA SER A 14 -14.83 28.42 19.70
C SER A 14 -13.56 28.36 18.88
N LEU A 15 -12.42 28.44 19.57
CA LEU A 15 -11.11 28.14 19.03
C LEU A 15 -11.07 26.62 18.78
N PHE A 16 -11.63 26.18 17.65
CA PHE A 16 -11.33 24.86 17.13
C PHE A 16 -9.87 24.90 16.69
N LEU A 17 -8.95 24.60 17.61
CA LEU A 17 -7.67 24.04 17.23
C LEU A 17 -8.02 22.76 16.49
N ALA A 18 -7.94 22.77 15.17
CA ALA A 18 -7.78 21.54 14.40
C ALA A 18 -6.41 20.98 14.81
N ALA A 19 -6.37 20.31 15.95
CA ALA A 19 -5.46 19.21 16.11
C ALA A 19 -5.96 18.18 15.11
N GLN A 20 -5.44 18.25 13.89
CA GLN A 20 -5.38 17.08 13.02
C GLN A 20 -4.48 16.08 13.73
N GLY A 21 -5.09 15.41 14.73
CA GLY A 21 -4.54 14.18 15.27
C GLY A 21 -4.33 13.26 14.10
N LEU A 22 -3.20 12.57 14.12
CA LEU A 22 -2.91 11.49 13.19
C LEU A 22 -3.85 10.34 13.60
N GLU A 23 -5.11 10.43 13.19
CA GLU A 23 -6.13 9.45 13.49
C GLU A 23 -6.10 8.39 12.39
N TRP A 24 -6.07 7.12 12.81
CA TRP A 24 -6.31 6.00 11.91
C TRP A 24 -7.82 5.91 11.72
N ASP A 25 -8.31 6.26 10.53
CA ASP A 25 -9.67 5.95 10.10
C ASP A 25 -9.73 4.48 9.64
N GLU A 26 -10.57 4.15 8.67
CA GLU A 26 -10.55 2.85 7.98
C GLU A 26 -9.19 2.57 7.30
N TYR A 27 -8.43 3.63 6.99
CA TYR A 27 -7.02 3.57 6.58
C TYR A 27 -6.26 4.82 7.02
N ALA A 28 -4.94 4.78 6.90
CA ALA A 28 -4.04 5.90 7.16
C ALA A 28 -3.35 6.38 5.90
N CYS A 29 -3.19 7.68 5.74
CA CYS A 29 -2.30 8.23 4.73
C CYS A 29 -0.89 8.43 5.32
N MET A 30 0.13 7.89 4.68
CA MET A 30 1.50 7.86 5.19
C MET A 30 2.52 8.24 4.11
N THR A 31 3.66 8.80 4.50
CA THR A 31 4.77 9.16 3.58
C THR A 31 5.83 8.06 3.46
N SER A 32 5.64 6.93 4.14
CA SER A 32 6.57 5.80 4.16
C SER A 32 5.80 4.48 4.26
N THR A 33 6.41 3.43 3.75
CA THR A 33 5.94 2.04 3.93
C THR A 33 6.64 1.32 5.08
N GLY A 34 7.55 1.99 5.81
CA GLY A 34 8.37 1.34 6.83
C GLY A 34 9.15 0.16 6.24
N ASP A 35 9.08 -1.00 6.91
CA ASP A 35 9.75 -2.24 6.50
C ASP A 35 8.88 -3.14 5.60
N MET A 36 7.74 -2.65 5.10
CA MET A 36 6.88 -3.41 4.20
C MET A 36 7.60 -3.75 2.88
N LYS A 37 7.32 -4.95 2.37
CA LYS A 37 7.84 -5.43 1.11
C LYS A 37 6.89 -5.12 -0.04
N ASN A 38 7.43 -4.56 -1.12
CA ASN A 38 6.70 -4.40 -2.37
C ASN A 38 6.38 -5.78 -2.99
N LEU A 39 5.10 -6.04 -3.22
CA LEU A 39 4.58 -7.27 -3.82
C LEU A 39 4.43 -7.19 -5.35
N GLY A 40 4.58 -6.00 -5.91
CA GLY A 40 4.53 -5.73 -7.34
C GLY A 40 3.60 -4.57 -7.68
N SER A 41 3.34 -4.44 -8.98
CA SER A 41 2.48 -3.41 -9.55
C SER A 41 1.44 -4.03 -10.50
N SER A 42 0.25 -3.44 -10.54
CA SER A 42 -0.91 -3.89 -11.31
C SER A 42 -1.76 -2.71 -11.78
N THR A 43 -2.15 -2.74 -13.06
CA THR A 43 -3.13 -1.81 -13.67
C THR A 43 -4.54 -1.93 -13.08
N TYR A 44 -4.77 -2.94 -12.24
CA TYR A 44 -6.04 -3.18 -11.53
C TYR A 44 -5.86 -3.14 -10.01
N ASN A 45 -4.84 -2.41 -9.53
CA ASN A 45 -4.60 -2.28 -8.08
C ASN A 45 -5.82 -1.67 -7.36
N SER A 46 -6.13 -2.24 -6.20
CA SER A 46 -7.23 -1.85 -5.32
C SER A 46 -6.96 -2.37 -3.91
N PRO A 47 -7.62 -1.83 -2.86
CA PRO A 47 -7.44 -2.32 -1.50
C PRO A 47 -7.73 -3.81 -1.36
N GLY A 48 -8.86 -4.29 -1.89
CA GLY A 48 -9.20 -5.72 -1.81
C GLY A 48 -8.21 -6.64 -2.55
N MET A 49 -7.64 -6.19 -3.67
CA MET A 49 -6.62 -6.95 -4.40
C MET A 49 -5.32 -7.06 -3.59
N CYS A 50 -4.84 -5.92 -3.06
CA CYS A 50 -3.60 -5.88 -2.31
C CYS A 50 -3.73 -6.58 -0.94
N GLN A 51 -4.87 -6.43 -0.28
CA GLN A 51 -5.25 -7.19 0.92
C GLN A 51 -5.10 -8.70 0.67
N THR A 52 -5.77 -9.23 -0.36
CA THR A 52 -5.71 -10.66 -0.72
C THR A 52 -4.27 -11.13 -1.00
N LEU A 53 -3.44 -10.27 -1.60
CA LEU A 53 -2.02 -10.59 -1.85
C LEU A 53 -1.21 -10.58 -0.56
N CYS A 54 -1.50 -9.67 0.36
CA CYS A 54 -0.79 -9.55 1.62
C CYS A 54 -1.14 -10.67 2.61
N GLU A 55 -2.42 -11.09 2.65
CA GLU A 55 -2.86 -12.27 3.43
C GLU A 55 -2.10 -13.54 3.02
N LYS A 56 -1.87 -13.73 1.71
CA LYS A 56 -1.09 -14.87 1.19
C LYS A 56 0.39 -14.84 1.59
N GLN A 57 0.87 -13.70 2.08
CA GLN A 57 2.23 -13.51 2.54
C GLN A 57 2.32 -13.42 4.07
N ASP A 58 1.23 -13.79 4.77
CA ASP A 58 1.12 -13.73 6.23
C ASP A 58 1.41 -12.33 6.80
N GLY A 59 1.04 -11.28 6.06
CA GLY A 59 1.16 -9.89 6.49
C GLY A 59 -0.07 -9.39 7.25
N TYR A 60 0.14 -8.31 8.01
CA TYR A 60 -0.86 -7.68 8.88
C TYR A 60 -1.25 -6.27 8.43
N PHE A 61 -0.40 -5.66 7.61
CA PHE A 61 -0.63 -4.35 7.03
C PHE A 61 -0.30 -4.39 5.55
N PHE A 62 -1.07 -3.64 4.76
CA PHE A 62 -0.76 -3.40 3.37
C PHE A 62 -0.77 -1.92 3.06
N ALA A 63 -0.02 -1.52 2.04
CA ALA A 63 0.02 -0.15 1.56
C ALA A 63 -0.16 -0.09 0.05
N LEU A 64 -0.71 1.02 -0.43
CA LEU A 64 -1.02 1.28 -1.84
C LEU A 64 -0.44 2.62 -2.29
N GLN A 65 0.09 2.64 -3.51
CA GLN A 65 0.53 3.85 -4.22
C GLN A 65 0.33 3.62 -5.72
N GLY A 66 -0.67 4.28 -6.30
CA GLY A 66 -1.11 4.06 -7.67
C GLY A 66 -1.31 2.57 -7.98
N GLU A 67 -0.49 2.03 -8.87
CA GLU A 67 -0.53 0.62 -9.28
C GLU A 67 0.19 -0.34 -8.32
N SER A 68 0.93 0.16 -7.34
CA SER A 68 1.83 -0.65 -6.51
C SER A 68 1.20 -1.09 -5.20
N CYS A 69 1.59 -2.28 -4.74
CA CYS A 69 1.12 -2.92 -3.51
C CYS A 69 2.30 -3.31 -2.62
N TRP A 70 2.18 -3.03 -1.32
CA TRP A 70 3.15 -3.40 -0.29
C TRP A 70 2.48 -4.18 0.82
N CYS A 71 3.26 -5.01 1.51
CA CYS A 71 2.78 -5.85 2.60
C CYS A 71 3.85 -5.97 3.69
N GLY A 72 3.43 -5.92 4.95
CA GLY A 72 4.32 -6.09 6.09
C GLY A 72 3.59 -6.56 7.34
N SER A 73 4.38 -6.93 8.35
CA SER A 73 3.86 -7.35 9.65
C SER A 73 3.63 -6.18 10.62
N GLU A 74 4.24 -5.04 10.34
CA GLU A 74 4.16 -3.84 11.18
C GLU A 74 3.71 -2.64 10.35
N PRO A 75 2.99 -1.68 10.95
CA PRO A 75 2.65 -0.45 10.27
C PRO A 75 3.89 0.44 10.11
N PRO A 76 3.89 1.38 9.15
CA PRO A 76 4.90 2.42 9.10
C PRO A 76 4.91 3.28 10.37
N PRO A 77 6.00 4.02 10.65
CA PRO A 77 6.06 4.91 11.81
C PRO A 77 4.92 5.95 11.79
N PHE A 78 4.25 6.16 12.93
CA PHE A 78 3.14 7.12 13.04
C PHE A 78 3.51 8.54 12.58
N ASP A 79 4.75 8.98 12.82
CA ASP A 79 5.24 10.30 12.37
C ASP A 79 5.16 10.48 10.84
N SER A 80 5.11 9.39 10.07
CA SER A 80 4.97 9.43 8.61
C SER A 80 3.56 9.84 8.15
N MET A 81 2.57 9.90 9.03
CA MET A 81 1.24 10.43 8.73
C MET A 81 1.22 11.96 8.61
N ASN A 82 2.20 12.66 9.22
CA ASN A 82 2.20 14.11 9.23
C ASN A 82 2.47 14.69 7.84
N GLY A 83 1.52 15.48 7.34
CA GLY A 83 1.63 16.12 6.02
C GLY A 83 1.47 15.14 4.84
N ALA A 84 1.00 13.92 5.10
CA ALA A 84 0.63 12.99 4.06
C ALA A 84 -0.74 13.37 3.47
N THR A 85 -0.84 13.38 2.14
CA THR A 85 -2.11 13.53 1.43
C THR A 85 -2.27 12.39 0.44
N CYS A 86 -3.39 11.69 0.51
CA CYS A 86 -3.70 10.55 -0.34
C CYS A 86 -4.98 10.90 -1.08
N ASP A 87 -4.85 11.27 -2.35
CA ASP A 87 -5.94 11.73 -3.21
C ASP A 87 -5.93 11.01 -4.58
N GLU A 88 -5.05 10.01 -4.75
CA GLU A 88 -4.97 9.25 -5.99
C GLU A 88 -5.99 8.10 -5.97
N ASP A 89 -6.93 8.12 -6.92
CA ASP A 89 -7.89 7.05 -7.10
C ASP A 89 -7.20 5.73 -7.48
N CYS A 90 -7.67 4.61 -6.93
CA CYS A 90 -7.15 3.30 -7.28
C CYS A 90 -7.51 2.92 -8.74
N PRO A 91 -6.55 2.42 -9.55
CA PRO A 91 -6.79 2.11 -10.96
C PRO A 91 -7.76 0.93 -11.18
N GLY A 92 -7.85 0.02 -10.22
CA GLY A 92 -8.81 -1.10 -10.24
C GLY A 92 -10.16 -0.80 -9.58
N TYR A 93 -10.24 0.24 -8.73
CA TYR A 93 -11.46 0.59 -8.00
C TYR A 93 -11.44 2.08 -7.59
N PRO A 94 -11.91 2.99 -8.45
CA PRO A 94 -11.69 4.44 -8.28
C PRO A 94 -12.52 5.09 -7.17
N GLU A 95 -13.37 4.33 -6.46
CA GLU A 95 -14.04 4.83 -5.25
C GLU A 95 -13.12 4.77 -4.01
N ASP A 96 -12.01 4.03 -4.10
CA ASP A 96 -10.98 3.94 -3.05
C ASP A 96 -9.72 4.73 -3.44
N THR A 97 -8.93 5.10 -2.43
CA THR A 97 -7.66 5.82 -2.61
C THR A 97 -6.45 4.89 -2.54
N CYS A 98 -5.57 4.99 -3.53
CA CYS A 98 -4.30 4.28 -3.63
C CYS A 98 -3.11 5.24 -3.41
N GLY A 99 -3.08 5.95 -2.29
CA GLY A 99 -1.99 6.85 -1.94
C GLY A 99 -1.97 8.15 -2.74
N GLY A 100 -0.77 8.54 -3.17
CA GLY A 100 -0.49 9.71 -4.01
C GLY A 100 0.96 9.70 -4.49
N SER A 101 1.42 10.81 -5.09
CA SER A 101 2.75 10.87 -5.73
C SER A 101 3.91 10.34 -4.89
N ASP A 102 3.90 10.61 -3.57
CA ASP A 102 4.93 10.16 -2.61
C ASP A 102 4.31 9.70 -1.28
N THR A 103 3.04 9.28 -1.33
CA THR A 103 2.23 8.92 -0.17
C THR A 103 1.51 7.61 -0.41
N TYR A 104 1.17 6.95 0.68
CA TYR A 104 0.66 5.60 0.70
C TYR A 104 -0.63 5.55 1.50
N SER A 105 -1.66 4.93 0.94
CA SER A 105 -2.82 4.51 1.74
C SER A 105 -2.47 3.20 2.43
N VAL A 106 -2.44 3.20 3.76
CA VAL A 106 -2.02 2.08 4.60
C VAL A 106 -3.21 1.56 5.38
N TRP A 107 -3.40 0.25 5.30
CA TRP A 107 -4.55 -0.46 5.84
C TRP A 107 -4.07 -1.57 6.78
N GLU A 108 -4.81 -1.77 7.86
CA GLU A 108 -4.68 -2.95 8.71
C GLU A 108 -5.61 -4.06 8.23
N LEU A 109 -5.15 -5.32 8.25
CA LEU A 109 -6.02 -6.46 8.00
C LEU A 109 -6.77 -6.85 9.29
N THR A 110 -8.10 -6.89 9.25
CA THR A 110 -8.93 -7.18 10.44
C THR A 110 -9.28 -8.67 10.61
N GLU A 111 -9.24 -9.09 11.88
CA GLU A 111 -9.93 -10.19 12.60
C GLU A 111 -9.63 -11.68 12.31
N ASP A 112 -8.97 -12.08 11.22
CA ASP A 112 -8.29 -13.42 11.18
C ASP A 112 -6.77 -13.29 11.38
N TYR A 113 -6.26 -12.06 11.24
CA TYR A 113 -4.85 -11.68 11.28
C TYR A 113 -4.65 -10.46 12.19
N SER A 114 -5.23 -10.45 13.39
CA SER A 114 -5.04 -9.33 14.33
C SER A 114 -3.57 -9.20 14.75
N ASN A 115 -2.98 -8.02 14.53
CA ASN A 115 -1.62 -7.70 14.99
C ASN A 115 -1.63 -7.34 16.49
N PRO A 116 -0.88 -8.06 17.36
CA PRO A 116 -0.82 -7.75 18.79
C PRO A 116 -0.11 -6.42 19.16
N SER A 117 0.48 -5.71 18.19
CA SER A 117 1.29 -4.51 18.45
C SER A 117 0.48 -3.21 18.62
N LEU A 118 -0.76 -3.14 18.13
CA LEU A 118 -1.54 -1.89 18.12
C LEU A 118 -2.33 -1.59 19.41
N GLU A 119 -2.40 -2.53 20.36
CA GLU A 119 -3.06 -2.26 21.64
C GLU A 119 -2.24 -1.37 22.60
N GLN A 120 -0.99 -1.03 22.25
CA GLN A 120 -0.08 -0.31 23.15
C GLN A 120 0.01 1.19 22.85
N THR A 121 -1.09 1.91 22.61
CA THR A 121 -1.04 3.39 22.61
C THR A 121 -2.30 4.08 23.12
N THR A 122 -3.07 3.42 24.00
CA THR A 122 -4.09 4.12 24.81
C THR A 122 -3.89 3.80 26.29
N SER A 123 -2.95 4.48 26.93
CA SER A 123 -2.85 4.53 28.40
C SER A 123 -2.34 5.90 28.83
N THR A 124 -3.26 6.86 28.87
CA THR A 124 -3.14 8.09 29.64
C THR A 124 -3.34 7.75 31.11
N GLY A 125 -2.33 7.98 31.96
CA GLY A 125 -2.50 7.77 33.41
C GLY A 125 -1.23 7.92 34.26
N THR A 126 -0.87 9.18 34.56
CA THR A 126 -0.22 9.61 35.81
C THR A 126 1.20 9.10 36.10
N SER A 127 2.19 9.98 35.87
CA SER A 127 3.57 9.83 36.33
C SER A 127 3.66 9.92 37.86
N THR A 128 4.09 8.84 38.51
CA THR A 128 4.72 8.87 39.83
C THR A 128 6.17 8.45 39.70
N THR A 129 7.06 9.43 39.89
CA THR A 129 8.51 9.31 40.00
C THR A 129 8.92 8.68 41.33
N ILE A 130 9.59 7.52 41.35
CA ILE A 130 10.63 7.20 42.34
C ILE A 130 11.71 6.32 41.68
N SER A 131 12.95 6.82 41.75
CA SER A 131 14.21 6.25 41.28
C SER A 131 14.69 5.04 42.10
N ALA A 132 15.50 4.17 41.48
CA ALA A 132 16.93 3.96 41.80
C ALA A 132 17.46 2.54 41.50
N SER A 133 18.55 2.50 40.71
CA SER A 133 19.76 1.65 40.83
C SER A 133 19.61 0.12 40.81
N SER A 134 20.36 -0.66 40.02
CA SER A 134 21.81 -0.83 40.15
C SER A 134 22.40 -1.65 38.99
N ALA A 135 23.70 -1.43 38.74
CA ALA A 135 24.57 -2.05 37.75
C ALA A 135 24.85 -3.57 37.95
N SER A 136 25.31 -4.24 36.89
CA SER A 136 26.63 -4.93 36.80
C SER A 136 26.68 -5.90 35.58
N VAL A 137 27.51 -5.62 34.55
CA VAL A 137 28.87 -6.12 34.21
C VAL A 137 28.97 -7.44 33.41
N SER A 138 29.66 -7.33 32.25
CA SER A 138 30.61 -8.24 31.54
C SER A 138 30.28 -9.75 31.38
N SER A 139 30.52 -10.41 30.24
CA SER A 139 31.87 -10.74 29.71
C SER A 139 31.83 -11.48 28.35
N THR A 140 32.83 -11.17 27.51
CA THR A 140 33.71 -12.06 26.68
C THR A 140 33.23 -12.89 25.47
N VAL A 141 33.66 -12.40 24.31
CA VAL A 141 34.32 -13.00 23.11
C VAL A 141 34.62 -14.53 23.02
N SER A 142 34.36 -15.10 21.83
CA SER A 142 35.35 -15.70 20.88
C SER A 142 34.88 -16.96 20.12
N SER A 143 34.86 -16.84 18.79
CA SER A 143 35.47 -17.71 17.76
C SER A 143 35.15 -19.22 17.69
N THR A 144 34.74 -19.69 16.50
CA THR A 144 35.53 -20.67 15.72
C THR A 144 35.02 -20.82 14.28
N VAL A 145 35.98 -20.85 13.37
CA VAL A 145 35.90 -21.14 11.95
C VAL A 145 35.82 -22.66 11.72
N SER A 146 35.08 -23.10 10.70
CA SER A 146 35.48 -24.28 9.92
C SER A 146 34.78 -24.35 8.57
N SER A 147 35.65 -24.36 7.58
CA SER A 147 35.54 -24.56 6.14
C SER A 147 35.34 -26.02 5.76
N VAL A 148 34.52 -26.30 4.73
CA VAL A 148 34.73 -27.40 3.77
C VAL A 148 34.26 -26.95 2.38
N ALA A 149 35.11 -27.18 1.38
CA ALA A 149 34.95 -26.80 -0.04
C ALA A 149 34.43 -28.00 -0.90
N PRO A 150 34.56 -27.99 -2.24
CA PRO A 150 33.45 -28.05 -3.20
C PRO A 150 33.24 -29.44 -3.82
N SER A 151 32.14 -29.63 -4.55
CA SER A 151 31.98 -30.77 -5.46
C SER A 151 31.29 -30.38 -6.75
N VAL A 152 31.93 -30.82 -7.83
CA VAL A 152 31.68 -30.59 -9.25
C VAL A 152 30.52 -31.44 -9.76
N SER A 153 29.78 -30.92 -10.74
CA SER A 153 29.37 -31.71 -11.92
C SER A 153 28.88 -30.80 -13.04
N ALA A 154 29.63 -30.85 -14.14
CA ALA A 154 29.29 -30.29 -15.43
C ALA A 154 28.39 -31.26 -16.19
N THR A 155 27.48 -30.74 -17.01
CA THR A 155 27.02 -31.47 -18.20
C THR A 155 26.86 -30.49 -19.35
N VAL A 156 27.83 -30.57 -20.25
CA VAL A 156 27.85 -30.00 -21.59
C VAL A 156 27.08 -30.93 -22.51
N THR A 157 26.14 -30.42 -23.32
CA THR A 157 25.84 -30.99 -24.65
C THR A 157 25.32 -29.89 -25.58
N SER A 158 25.99 -29.83 -26.71
CA SER A 158 25.94 -28.86 -27.80
C SER A 158 24.78 -29.10 -28.77
N ALA A 159 24.28 -28.06 -29.43
CA ALA A 159 24.26 -27.95 -30.90
C ALA A 159 23.61 -26.62 -31.40
N PRO A 160 24.00 -26.13 -32.59
CA PRO A 160 23.79 -24.75 -33.03
C PRO A 160 22.63 -24.60 -34.02
N SER A 161 22.11 -23.38 -34.17
CA SER A 161 21.49 -22.91 -35.42
C SER A 161 21.60 -21.40 -35.50
N ALA A 162 22.65 -20.93 -36.17
CA ALA A 162 22.69 -19.63 -36.80
C ALA A 162 22.37 -19.82 -38.28
N ILE A 163 21.32 -19.17 -38.78
CA ILE A 163 21.18 -18.89 -40.20
C ILE A 163 20.80 -17.42 -40.36
N THR A 164 21.74 -16.70 -40.95
CA THR A 164 21.65 -15.37 -41.51
C THR A 164 20.56 -15.28 -42.58
N SER A 165 19.76 -14.22 -42.57
CA SER A 165 19.31 -13.55 -43.79
C SER A 165 18.84 -12.14 -43.46
N GLY A 166 19.57 -11.14 -43.98
CA GLY A 166 19.16 -9.74 -43.91
C GLY A 166 18.13 -9.42 -44.99
N SER A 167 17.36 -8.36 -44.76
CA SER A 167 16.96 -7.40 -45.79
C SER A 167 16.26 -6.22 -45.13
N ASN A 168 16.84 -5.03 -45.29
CA ASN A 168 16.15 -3.75 -45.13
C ASN A 168 14.95 -3.69 -46.09
N PHE A 169 13.77 -3.30 -45.60
CA PHE A 169 12.81 -2.54 -46.40
C PHE A 169 12.11 -1.49 -45.53
N LEU A 170 12.46 -0.24 -45.80
CA LEU A 170 11.62 0.94 -45.56
C LEU A 170 10.48 0.93 -46.60
N ALA A 171 9.24 1.17 -46.18
CA ALA A 171 8.28 2.12 -46.80
C ALA A 171 6.80 1.78 -46.49
N THR A 172 6.16 2.71 -45.78
CA THR A 172 4.96 3.46 -46.20
C THR A 172 3.57 2.78 -46.25
N SER A 173 2.68 3.38 -45.45
CA SER A 173 1.22 3.60 -45.59
C SER A 173 0.29 2.44 -45.96
N ALA A 174 -0.73 2.20 -45.13
CA ALA A 174 -1.98 2.95 -45.19
C ALA A 174 -3.01 2.39 -44.20
N VAL A 175 -3.64 3.31 -43.47
CA VAL A 175 -4.84 3.09 -42.65
C VAL A 175 -6.04 2.92 -43.58
N PRO A 176 -7.00 2.04 -43.24
CA PRO A 176 -8.39 2.37 -43.48
C PRO A 176 -9.20 2.29 -42.20
N THR A 177 -9.64 3.47 -41.75
CA THR A 177 -10.80 3.66 -40.89
C THR A 177 -12.04 3.42 -41.73
N THR A 178 -12.94 2.53 -41.33
CA THR A 178 -14.34 2.63 -41.75
C THR A 178 -15.28 2.21 -40.63
N ARG A 179 -16.34 2.99 -40.53
CA ARG A 179 -17.27 3.13 -39.42
C ARG A 179 -18.35 2.06 -39.42
N LEU A 180 -18.85 1.82 -38.21
CA LEU A 180 -20.13 1.21 -37.84
C LEU A 180 -21.33 1.71 -38.69
N THR A 181 -22.22 0.80 -39.09
CA THR A 181 -23.68 1.04 -39.08
C THR A 181 -24.49 -0.24 -39.36
N SER A 182 -25.59 -0.35 -38.61
CA SER A 182 -26.83 -1.09 -38.88
C SER A 182 -26.88 -2.59 -38.63
N GLY A 183 -27.17 -2.92 -37.38
CA GLY A 183 -27.93 -4.12 -37.03
C GLY A 183 -29.40 -3.98 -37.40
N ALA A 184 -29.88 -4.90 -38.25
CA ALA A 184 -31.26 -5.36 -38.32
C ALA A 184 -31.32 -6.55 -39.30
N SER A 185 -31.53 -7.77 -38.81
CA SER A 185 -32.61 -8.63 -39.32
C SER A 185 -32.71 -9.92 -38.50
N ARG A 186 -33.86 -10.09 -37.89
CA ARG A 186 -34.33 -11.29 -37.19
C ARG A 186 -34.37 -12.47 -38.17
N ARG A 187 -33.90 -13.65 -37.78
CA ARG A 187 -34.57 -14.93 -38.08
C ARG A 187 -34.37 -15.94 -36.97
N PHE A 188 -35.46 -16.13 -36.23
CA PHE A 188 -35.75 -17.32 -35.44
C PHE A 188 -35.48 -18.59 -36.26
N ARG A 189 -34.78 -19.56 -35.67
CA ARG A 189 -35.02 -20.97 -35.98
C ARG A 189 -34.79 -21.81 -34.73
N PHE A 190 -35.90 -22.13 -34.08
CA PHE A 190 -36.02 -23.21 -33.11
C PHE A 190 -35.59 -24.54 -33.76
N LEU A 191 -34.79 -25.32 -33.05
CA LEU A 191 -34.70 -26.75 -33.25
C LEU A 191 -34.94 -27.41 -31.88
N PHE A 192 -36.16 -27.94 -31.75
CA PHE A 192 -36.49 -29.03 -30.84
C PHE A 192 -35.78 -30.29 -31.36
N PHE A 193 -35.07 -31.01 -30.49
CA PHE A 193 -35.15 -32.46 -30.27
C PHE A 193 -34.35 -32.80 -29.01
#